data_AF-A0A382I0H5-F1
#
_entry.id   AF-A0A382I0H5-F1
#
_cell.length_a   1.000
_cell.length_b   1.000
_cell.length_c   1.000
_cell.angle_alpha   90.00
_cell.angle_beta   90.00
_cell.angle_gamma   90.00
#
_symmetry.space_group_name_H-M   'P 1'
#
loop_
_entity.id
_entity.type
_entity.pdbx_description
1 polymer ?
#
loop_
_entity_poly.entity_id
_entity_poly.type
_entity_poly.pdbx_seq_one_letter_code
_entity_poly.pdbx_strand_id
1 'polypeptide(L)'
;GSYVATPAGLSSSNYAITYSDGALTVSKMGTTIALTNTSQGYTGSALAVTATPAIDGLTVDVVYKDADDTVVASPTAQGTYYVTATINDTNHSGVATGTLTITKATTTLTLADLPDVVYNTDSITAVATVDTGRPVTYFVTGAASASGNVITLHNAGIVTVEAYVAETDDYGFAYDAKTFTVTKAPTTVTLAGTSVVYTGLGQAVTASVADSGGAAITVGVDIVYTDAAGAAVASPTLVGDYTVTATVNDTKYGGSATDTLRILKAPLTITADDKTKEYLQANPTLTLTYTGFQNSEDSSVLSTQATVGTGADASSSLGEYGIVVYGAAAANYAITHVDGTLTVEKNTVVITLTGTSVTYTGSAFAVTATPSVAGVSVGVTYADAAGAAVASPTNAGTYTVTATVDSTLYQGTQTGTLTIAKATATVTLSDLAATYNGSAKLATATTDPAGLTVDLT
;
A
#
# COMPACT_ATOMS: atom_id res chain seq x y z
N GLY A 1 78.81 78.24 6.21
CA GLY A 1 78.55 79.69 6.02
C GLY A 1 79.41 80.25 4.91
N SER A 2 79.08 81.42 4.40
CA SER A 2 79.90 82.14 3.42
C SER A 2 80.72 83.20 4.15
N TYR A 3 82.03 83.19 3.94
CA TYR A 3 83.00 84.09 4.54
C TYR A 3 83.74 84.82 3.43
N VAL A 4 84.05 86.10 3.67
CA VAL A 4 84.90 86.88 2.78
C VAL A 4 86.31 86.84 3.35
N ALA A 5 87.24 86.27 2.59
CA ALA A 5 88.64 86.21 2.96
C ALA A 5 89.34 87.44 2.38
N THR A 6 89.66 88.40 3.26
CA THR A 6 90.35 89.65 2.89
C THR A 6 91.85 89.52 3.18
N PRO A 7 92.72 89.47 2.15
CA PRO A 7 94.16 89.36 2.37
C PRO A 7 94.78 90.71 2.79
N ALA A 8 95.75 90.66 3.72
CA ALA A 8 96.50 91.82 4.21
C ALA A 8 97.92 91.42 4.70
N GLY A 9 98.84 92.39 4.84
CA GLY A 9 100.11 92.21 5.56
C GLY A 9 101.39 92.12 4.73
N LEU A 10 101.34 92.28 3.40
CA LEU A 10 102.54 92.36 2.55
C LEU A 10 102.99 93.82 2.36
N SER A 11 104.28 94.07 2.61
CA SER A 11 104.93 95.35 2.31
C SER A 11 106.19 95.11 1.46
N SER A 12 106.29 95.78 0.32
CA SER A 12 107.47 95.76 -0.55
C SER A 12 107.73 97.16 -1.10
N SER A 13 109.00 97.55 -1.18
CA SER A 13 109.42 98.85 -1.72
C SER A 13 109.43 98.90 -3.25
N ASN A 14 109.22 97.77 -3.94
CA ASN A 14 109.42 97.67 -5.39
C ASN A 14 108.12 97.44 -6.20
N TYR A 15 106.95 97.22 -5.58
CA TYR A 15 105.69 96.93 -6.27
C TYR A 15 104.47 97.58 -5.59
N ALA A 16 103.46 97.99 -6.37
CA ALA A 16 102.14 98.37 -5.88
C ALA A 16 101.28 97.09 -5.70
N ILE A 17 100.79 96.84 -4.49
CA ILE A 17 100.02 95.63 -4.18
C ILE A 17 98.53 95.96 -4.09
N THR A 18 97.72 95.22 -4.86
CA THR A 18 96.26 95.28 -4.83
C THR A 18 95.74 93.95 -4.31
N TYR A 19 94.84 93.99 -3.31
CA TYR A 19 94.18 92.81 -2.78
C TYR A 19 92.80 92.67 -3.41
N SER A 20 92.42 91.45 -3.78
CA SER A 20 91.05 91.09 -4.14
C SER A 20 90.50 90.15 -3.08
N ASP A 21 89.33 90.45 -2.55
CA ASP A 21 88.63 89.58 -1.63
C ASP A 21 88.33 88.22 -2.29
N GLY A 22 88.65 87.15 -1.59
CA GLY A 22 88.24 85.79 -1.96
C GLY A 22 86.90 85.44 -1.29
N ALA A 23 86.06 84.66 -1.96
CA ALA A 23 84.90 84.05 -1.31
C ALA A 23 85.29 82.66 -0.79
N LEU A 24 85.13 82.43 0.52
CA LEU A 24 85.24 81.12 1.13
C LEU A 24 83.86 80.62 1.53
N THR A 25 83.38 79.58 0.85
CA THR A 25 82.15 78.89 1.22
C THR A 25 82.51 77.66 2.05
N VAL A 26 82.15 77.66 3.32
CA VAL A 26 82.22 76.47 4.18
C VAL A 26 80.86 75.79 4.14
N SER A 27 80.78 74.66 3.43
CA SER A 27 79.61 73.80 3.41
C SER A 27 79.56 72.95 4.69
N LYS A 28 78.36 72.55 5.11
CA LYS A 28 78.19 71.58 6.20
C LYS A 28 78.85 70.25 5.82
N MET A 29 79.36 69.52 6.80
CA MET A 29 79.92 68.19 6.57
C MET A 29 78.78 67.19 6.33
N GLY A 30 78.83 66.50 5.19
CA GLY A 30 77.84 65.48 4.84
C GLY A 30 77.94 64.25 5.73
N THR A 31 76.81 63.72 6.19
CA THR A 31 76.73 62.42 6.88
C THR A 31 75.42 61.71 6.55
N THR A 32 75.31 60.42 6.88
CA THR A 32 74.16 59.57 6.53
C THR A 32 73.22 59.36 7.72
N ILE A 33 71.96 59.02 7.43
CA ILE A 33 70.95 58.59 8.41
C ILE A 33 70.51 57.18 8.01
N ALA A 34 70.48 56.24 8.96
CA ALA A 34 69.88 54.93 8.78
C ALA A 34 68.43 54.95 9.29
N LEU A 35 67.48 54.54 8.45
CA LEU A 35 66.08 54.34 8.82
C LEU A 35 65.83 52.86 9.12
N THR A 36 65.32 52.57 10.30
CA THR A 36 64.94 51.21 10.74
C THR A 36 63.54 51.22 11.37
N ASN A 37 62.98 50.05 11.68
CA ASN A 37 61.59 49.90 12.15
C ASN A 37 60.55 50.47 11.16
N THR A 38 60.79 50.26 9.86
CA THR A 38 60.00 50.79 8.74
C THR A 38 58.74 49.97 8.43
N SER A 39 58.50 48.87 9.14
CA SER A 39 57.29 48.07 9.04
C SER A 39 56.81 47.68 10.42
N GLN A 40 55.58 48.02 10.78
CA GLN A 40 55.01 47.84 12.11
C GLN A 40 53.54 47.44 12.01
N GLY A 41 53.02 46.69 12.98
CA GLY A 41 51.59 46.41 13.06
C GLY A 41 50.83 47.52 13.77
N TYR A 42 49.58 47.76 13.39
CA TYR A 42 48.69 48.69 14.09
C TYR A 42 48.55 48.31 15.58
N THR A 43 48.67 49.30 16.46
CA THR A 43 48.58 49.13 17.92
C THR A 43 47.56 50.08 18.58
N GLY A 44 46.86 50.90 17.78
CA GLY A 44 46.01 51.99 18.29
C GLY A 44 46.81 53.16 18.90
N SER A 45 48.14 53.13 18.82
CA SER A 45 49.04 54.18 19.32
C SER A 45 49.93 54.71 18.20
N ALA A 46 50.57 55.86 18.46
CA ALA A 46 51.55 56.47 17.57
C ALA A 46 52.73 55.53 17.27
N LEU A 47 53.06 55.37 15.99
CA LEU A 47 54.19 54.58 15.52
C LEU A 47 55.18 55.48 14.77
N ALA A 48 56.46 55.16 14.90
CA ALA A 48 57.55 55.94 14.32
C ALA A 48 58.66 55.03 13.82
N VAL A 49 59.37 55.49 12.77
CA VAL A 49 60.65 54.88 12.39
C VAL A 49 61.72 55.25 13.40
N THR A 50 62.76 54.43 13.47
CA THR A 50 63.99 54.80 14.18
C THR A 50 64.97 55.40 13.16
N ALA A 51 65.30 56.69 13.33
CA ALA A 51 66.25 57.42 12.48
C ALA A 51 67.57 57.64 13.23
N THR A 52 68.62 56.93 12.82
CA THR A 52 69.93 56.94 13.50
C THR A 52 70.95 57.66 12.61
N PRO A 53 71.48 58.84 13.01
CA PRO A 53 72.56 59.48 12.27
C PRO A 53 73.87 58.68 12.43
N ALA A 54 74.72 58.69 11.39
CA ALA A 54 75.99 57.96 11.42
C ALA A 54 77.03 58.56 12.39
N ILE A 55 76.80 59.79 12.88
CA ILE A 55 77.60 60.43 13.93
C ILE A 55 76.71 60.54 15.17
N ASP A 56 77.19 60.00 16.28
CA ASP A 56 76.46 59.98 17.55
C ASP A 56 76.29 61.41 18.12
N GLY A 57 75.15 61.64 18.78
CA GLY A 57 74.80 62.95 19.36
C GLY A 57 74.21 63.99 18.39
N LEU A 58 74.04 63.68 17.10
CA LEU A 58 73.31 64.54 16.16
C LEU A 58 71.79 64.39 16.33
N THR A 59 71.06 65.50 16.25
CA THR A 59 69.59 65.53 16.25
C THR A 59 69.04 65.35 14.84
N VAL A 60 67.95 64.58 14.72
CA VAL A 60 67.28 64.29 13.44
C VAL A 60 65.81 64.67 13.54
N ASP A 61 65.36 65.54 12.63
CA ASP A 61 63.94 65.86 12.47
C ASP A 61 63.33 64.85 11.49
N VAL A 62 62.24 64.18 11.89
CA VAL A 62 61.53 63.20 11.07
C VAL A 62 60.16 63.75 10.72
N VAL A 63 59.87 63.83 9.42
CA VAL A 63 58.57 64.25 8.88
C VAL A 63 57.94 63.06 8.17
N TYR A 64 56.68 62.78 8.50
CA TYR A 64 55.86 61.78 7.83
C TYR A 64 54.86 62.47 6.91
N LYS A 65 54.60 61.86 5.76
CA LYS A 65 53.52 62.25 4.87
C LYS A 65 52.67 61.04 4.48
N ASP A 66 51.38 61.22 4.34
CA ASP A 66 50.50 60.17 3.80
C ASP A 66 50.60 60.05 2.27
N ALA A 67 49.73 59.22 1.69
CA ALA A 67 49.69 58.97 0.24
C ALA A 67 49.28 60.22 -0.58
N ASP A 68 48.62 61.20 0.04
CA ASP A 68 48.18 62.44 -0.58
C ASP A 68 49.20 63.59 -0.37
N ASP A 69 50.42 63.27 0.07
CA ASP A 69 51.51 64.21 0.40
C ASP A 69 51.18 65.14 1.59
N THR A 70 50.18 64.80 2.41
CA THR A 70 49.80 65.58 3.59
C THR A 70 50.69 65.22 4.78
N VAL A 71 51.20 66.22 5.49
CA VAL A 71 52.07 66.00 6.66
C VAL A 71 51.27 65.39 7.81
N VAL A 72 51.75 64.25 8.32
CA VAL A 72 51.17 63.53 9.46
C VAL A 72 52.12 63.67 10.64
N ALA A 73 51.67 64.34 11.70
CA ALA A 73 52.50 64.58 12.88
C ALA A 73 52.85 63.28 13.64
N SER A 74 51.96 62.29 13.59
CA SER A 74 52.11 61.01 14.28
C SER A 74 51.31 59.93 13.55
N PRO A 75 51.94 59.07 12.75
CA PRO A 75 51.26 57.94 12.11
C PRO A 75 50.62 57.01 13.14
N THR A 76 49.29 56.85 13.08
CA THR A 76 48.53 55.95 13.97
C THR A 76 47.71 54.92 13.21
N ALA A 77 47.20 55.28 12.03
CA ALA A 77 46.36 54.41 11.20
C ALA A 77 47.19 53.49 10.30
N GLN A 78 46.61 52.38 9.87
CA GLN A 78 47.18 51.53 8.82
C GLN A 78 47.48 52.36 7.56
N GLY A 79 48.62 52.10 6.92
CA GLY A 79 48.94 52.70 5.63
C GLY A 79 50.43 52.77 5.36
N THR A 80 50.77 53.35 4.22
CA THR A 80 52.15 53.67 3.86
C THR A 80 52.36 55.17 4.05
N TYR A 81 53.31 55.52 4.92
CA TYR A 81 53.71 56.91 5.17
C TYR A 81 55.10 57.14 4.59
N TYR A 82 55.26 58.18 3.79
CA TYR A 82 56.54 58.62 3.26
C TYR A 82 57.32 59.38 4.33
N VAL A 83 58.52 58.91 4.62
CA VAL A 83 59.37 59.43 5.71
C VAL A 83 60.50 60.26 5.11
N THR A 84 60.68 61.47 5.61
CA THR A 84 61.88 62.28 5.36
C THR A 84 62.55 62.59 6.70
N ALA A 85 63.77 62.09 6.90
CA ALA A 85 64.59 62.36 8.06
C ALA A 85 65.71 63.32 7.68
N THR A 86 65.86 64.43 8.41
CA THR A 86 66.86 65.49 8.12
C THR A 86 67.69 65.78 9.36
N ILE A 87 69.00 65.88 9.19
CA ILE A 87 69.90 66.28 10.29
C ILE A 87 69.65 67.74 10.65
N ASN A 88 69.27 67.96 11.90
CA ASN A 88 69.07 69.27 12.49
C ASN A 88 70.31 69.63 13.31
N ASP A 89 71.41 69.98 12.62
CA ASP A 89 72.66 70.42 13.25
C ASP A 89 73.25 71.64 12.53
N THR A 90 74.04 72.43 13.25
CA THR A 90 74.67 73.65 12.71
C THR A 90 75.79 73.31 11.72
N ASN A 91 76.52 72.22 11.95
CA ASN A 91 77.75 71.88 11.22
C ASN A 91 77.60 70.69 10.26
N HIS A 92 76.61 69.83 10.48
CA HIS A 92 76.36 68.63 9.69
C HIS A 92 75.07 68.72 8.88
N SER A 93 75.06 68.08 7.71
CA SER A 93 73.88 67.93 6.86
C SER A 93 73.75 66.48 6.41
N GLY A 94 72.52 65.98 6.40
CA GLY A 94 72.18 64.66 5.89
C GLY A 94 70.67 64.56 5.74
N VAL A 95 70.22 63.84 4.71
CA VAL A 95 68.81 63.55 4.46
C VAL A 95 68.70 62.08 4.10
N ALA A 96 67.70 61.40 4.65
CA ALA A 96 67.28 60.07 4.22
C ALA A 96 65.78 60.07 3.97
N THR A 97 65.37 59.36 2.92
CA THR A 97 63.97 59.11 2.60
C THR A 97 63.67 57.63 2.66
N GLY A 98 62.44 57.29 3.02
CA GLY A 98 61.98 55.91 3.11
C GLY A 98 60.47 55.85 3.32
N THR A 99 59.96 54.69 3.71
CA THR A 99 58.55 54.53 4.06
C THR A 99 58.41 53.90 5.44
N LEU A 100 57.34 54.25 6.13
CA LEU A 100 56.80 53.51 7.26
C LEU A 100 55.52 52.83 6.78
N THR A 101 55.51 51.50 6.79
CA THR A 101 54.32 50.70 6.50
C THR A 101 53.71 50.25 7.82
N ILE A 102 52.50 50.73 8.12
CA ILE A 102 51.69 50.23 9.23
C ILE A 102 50.73 49.18 8.65
N THR A 103 50.83 47.92 9.08
CA THR A 103 49.95 46.83 8.67
C THR A 103 48.71 46.74 9.58
N LYS A 104 47.61 46.14 9.08
CA LYS A 104 46.40 45.95 9.91
C LYS A 104 46.71 45.08 11.12
N ALA A 105 46.07 45.36 12.24
CA ALA A 105 46.05 44.43 13.36
C ALA A 105 45.31 43.15 12.98
N THR A 106 45.82 42.01 13.44
CA THR A 106 45.16 40.72 13.30
C THR A 106 43.93 40.69 14.18
N THR A 107 42.79 40.28 13.63
CA THR A 107 41.56 40.03 14.39
C THR A 107 41.49 38.55 14.76
N THR A 108 41.28 38.25 16.03
CA THR A 108 41.02 36.88 16.50
C THR A 108 39.53 36.69 16.74
N LEU A 109 38.93 35.70 16.06
CA LEU A 109 37.54 35.28 16.23
C LEU A 109 37.52 33.81 16.66
N THR A 110 36.68 33.48 17.63
CA THR A 110 36.46 32.09 18.07
C THR A 110 34.98 31.83 18.21
N LEU A 111 34.46 30.89 17.43
CA LEU A 111 33.11 30.37 17.53
C LEU A 111 33.09 29.24 18.57
N ALA A 112 32.23 29.35 19.57
CA ALA A 112 32.06 28.32 20.59
C ALA A 112 31.61 26.99 19.95
N ASP A 113 31.99 25.88 20.58
CA ASP A 113 31.60 24.55 20.09
C ASP A 113 30.08 24.37 20.13
N LEU A 114 29.55 23.78 19.06
CA LEU A 114 28.14 23.48 18.90
C LEU A 114 27.96 21.97 19.04
N PRO A 115 27.26 21.47 20.07
CA PRO A 115 27.05 20.04 20.25
C PRO A 115 26.06 19.50 19.21
N ASP A 116 26.19 18.21 18.90
CA ASP A 116 25.16 17.47 18.15
C ASP A 116 23.85 17.45 18.93
N VAL A 117 22.73 17.53 18.21
CA VAL A 117 21.38 17.63 18.80
C VAL A 117 20.40 16.68 18.12
N VAL A 118 19.34 16.33 18.83
CA VAL A 118 18.16 15.71 18.23
C VAL A 118 17.24 16.83 17.73
N TYR A 119 16.63 16.64 16.56
CA TYR A 119 15.66 17.61 16.03
C TYR A 119 14.58 17.93 17.08
N ASN A 120 14.40 19.22 17.33
CA ASN A 120 13.31 19.77 18.14
C ASN A 120 12.97 21.17 17.62
N THR A 121 11.99 21.82 18.25
CA THR A 121 11.54 23.16 17.88
C THR A 121 12.29 24.28 18.60
N ASP A 122 13.20 23.93 19.51
CA ASP A 122 13.95 24.91 20.30
C ASP A 122 15.04 25.55 19.43
N SER A 123 15.25 26.84 19.62
CA SER A 123 16.32 27.54 18.92
C SER A 123 17.66 27.37 19.63
N ILE A 124 18.74 27.42 18.83
CA ILE A 124 20.11 27.36 19.34
C ILE A 124 20.72 28.75 19.17
N THR A 125 21.39 29.27 20.20
CA THR A 125 22.07 30.57 20.11
C THR A 125 23.55 30.35 19.87
N ALA A 126 24.07 30.86 18.75
CA ALA A 126 25.50 30.87 18.45
C ALA A 126 26.21 31.93 19.30
N VAL A 127 27.40 31.57 19.78
CA VAL A 127 28.25 32.45 20.59
C VAL A 127 29.63 32.49 19.97
N ALA A 128 30.05 33.66 19.52
CA ALA A 128 31.41 33.92 19.06
C ALA A 128 32.03 35.05 19.87
N THR A 129 33.33 34.93 20.14
CA THR A 129 34.12 35.94 20.86
C THR A 129 35.13 36.56 19.90
N VAL A 130 35.20 37.89 19.87
CA VAL A 130 36.20 38.66 19.11
C VAL A 130 36.98 39.57 20.05
N ASP A 131 38.31 39.61 19.88
CA ASP A 131 39.26 40.36 20.72
C ASP A 131 39.01 41.88 20.82
N THR A 132 38.31 42.45 19.85
CA THR A 132 38.12 43.89 19.64
C THR A 132 36.68 44.35 19.85
N GLY A 133 35.78 43.45 20.28
CA GLY A 133 34.35 43.75 20.50
C GLY A 133 33.57 44.15 19.24
N ARG A 134 34.12 43.87 18.05
CA ARG A 134 33.54 44.20 16.74
C ARG A 134 32.28 43.37 16.46
N PRO A 135 31.33 43.85 15.65
CA PRO A 135 30.12 43.10 15.33
C PRO A 135 30.45 41.81 14.57
N VAL A 136 29.83 40.70 14.99
CA VAL A 136 29.94 39.38 14.36
C VAL A 136 28.68 39.11 13.54
N THR A 137 28.86 38.69 12.30
CA THR A 137 27.81 38.21 11.41
C THR A 137 27.85 36.69 11.35
N TYR A 138 26.69 36.03 11.35
CA TYR A 138 26.59 34.58 11.27
C TYR A 138 25.97 34.15 9.94
N PHE A 139 26.56 33.14 9.33
CA PHE A 139 26.03 32.45 8.17
C PHE A 139 25.76 31.00 8.55
N VAL A 140 24.55 30.52 8.26
CA VAL A 140 24.15 29.13 8.55
C VAL A 140 23.65 28.48 7.29
N THR A 141 24.16 27.29 7.02
CA THR A 141 23.80 26.46 5.87
C THR A 141 23.52 25.02 6.29
N GLY A 142 22.84 24.26 5.42
CA GLY A 142 22.48 22.86 5.69
C GLY A 142 21.07 22.73 6.28
N ALA A 143 20.93 21.97 7.36
CA ALA A 143 19.63 21.60 7.93
C ALA A 143 18.93 22.69 8.79
N ALA A 144 19.49 23.90 8.82
CA ALA A 144 19.04 25.01 9.65
C ALA A 144 19.18 26.36 8.92
N SER A 145 18.57 27.41 9.48
CA SER A 145 18.79 28.80 9.09
C SER A 145 19.12 29.66 10.31
N ALA A 146 19.66 30.86 10.09
CA ALA A 146 19.90 31.82 11.17
C ALA A 146 19.20 33.16 10.94
N SER A 147 18.82 33.80 12.05
CA SER A 147 18.47 35.21 12.12
C SER A 147 19.32 35.84 13.23
N GLY A 148 20.30 36.67 12.84
CA GLY A 148 21.34 37.11 13.77
C GLY A 148 22.14 35.91 14.28
N ASN A 149 22.26 35.77 15.61
CA ASN A 149 22.92 34.65 16.25
C ASN A 149 21.97 33.49 16.63
N VAL A 150 20.69 33.57 16.25
CA VAL A 150 19.69 32.54 16.58
C VAL A 150 19.54 31.59 15.41
N ILE A 151 19.82 30.31 15.67
CA ILE A 151 19.73 29.19 14.72
C ILE A 151 18.38 28.49 14.92
N THR A 152 17.66 28.26 13.83
CA THR A 152 16.39 27.51 13.79
C THR A 152 16.58 26.25 12.95
N LEU A 153 16.26 25.10 13.53
CA LEU A 153 16.37 23.80 12.86
C LEU A 153 15.15 23.55 11.97
N HIS A 154 15.40 23.08 10.75
CA HIS A 154 14.33 22.74 9.80
C HIS A 154 14.23 21.24 9.55
N ASN A 155 15.35 20.54 9.55
CA ASN A 155 15.45 19.11 9.25
C ASN A 155 16.55 18.46 10.10
N ALA A 156 16.61 17.13 10.08
CA ALA A 156 17.83 16.41 10.44
C ALA A 156 18.88 16.54 9.34
N GLY A 157 20.16 16.48 9.70
CA GLY A 157 21.29 16.63 8.80
C GLY A 157 22.43 17.44 9.40
N ILE A 158 23.43 17.76 8.58
CA ILE A 158 24.58 18.58 9.00
C ILE A 158 24.19 20.05 8.93
N VAL A 159 24.58 20.81 9.95
CA VAL A 159 24.50 22.26 9.98
C VAL A 159 25.92 22.81 10.06
N THR A 160 26.23 23.76 9.18
CA THR A 160 27.47 24.52 9.20
C THR A 160 27.17 25.94 9.65
N VAL A 161 27.86 26.40 10.69
CA VAL A 161 27.77 27.75 11.24
C VAL A 161 29.11 28.44 11.04
N GLU A 162 29.09 29.54 10.31
CA GLU A 162 30.25 30.40 10.08
C GLU A 162 30.02 31.73 10.79
N ALA A 163 30.94 32.09 11.67
CA ALA A 163 31.02 33.41 12.27
C ALA A 163 32.03 34.25 11.47
N TYR A 164 31.68 35.49 11.16
CA TYR A 164 32.49 36.39 10.35
C TYR A 164 32.55 37.78 10.96
N VAL A 165 33.74 38.36 11.01
CA VAL A 165 33.98 39.76 11.36
C VAL A 165 34.60 40.44 10.14
N ALA A 166 33.93 41.48 9.65
CA ALA A 166 34.34 42.22 8.47
C ALA A 166 35.72 42.87 8.64
N GLU A 167 36.38 43.20 7.55
CA GLU A 167 37.57 44.03 7.57
C GLU A 167 37.21 45.51 7.87
N THR A 168 38.09 46.23 8.54
CA THR A 168 38.04 47.71 8.66
C THR A 168 39.38 48.30 8.26
N ASP A 169 39.53 49.62 8.24
CA ASP A 169 40.79 50.28 7.85
C ASP A 169 41.97 49.79 8.69
N ASP A 170 41.83 49.68 10.02
CA ASP A 170 42.96 49.31 10.89
C ASP A 170 43.06 47.82 11.25
N TYR A 171 42.02 47.03 10.98
CA TYR A 171 41.92 45.63 11.43
C TYR A 171 41.55 44.69 10.29
N GLY A 172 42.22 43.54 10.21
CA GLY A 172 41.89 42.49 9.26
C GLY A 172 40.51 41.88 9.51
N PHE A 173 39.99 41.14 8.53
CA PHE A 173 38.84 40.26 8.74
C PHE A 173 39.24 39.01 9.54
N ALA A 174 38.25 38.33 10.11
CA ALA A 174 38.40 37.01 10.71
C ALA A 174 37.14 36.18 10.48
N TYR A 175 37.29 34.87 10.34
CA TYR A 175 36.18 33.92 10.28
C TYR A 175 36.53 32.65 11.05
N ASP A 176 35.51 32.01 11.62
CA ASP A 176 35.62 30.68 12.24
C ASP A 176 34.34 29.90 11.94
N ALA A 177 34.49 28.61 11.66
CA ALA A 177 33.38 27.76 11.23
C ALA A 177 33.33 26.47 12.05
N LYS A 178 32.13 26.12 12.50
CA LYS A 178 31.83 24.87 13.21
C LYS A 178 30.71 24.12 12.51
N THR A 179 30.72 22.81 12.68
CA THR A 179 29.64 21.94 12.21
C THR A 179 29.09 21.14 13.36
N PHE A 180 27.78 20.91 13.36
CA PHE A 180 27.13 19.94 14.23
C PHE A 180 26.08 19.15 13.46
N THR A 181 25.74 17.98 13.97
CA THR A 181 24.76 17.07 13.39
C THR A 181 23.44 17.20 14.11
N VAL A 182 22.36 17.31 13.34
CA VAL A 182 20.99 17.17 13.81
C VAL A 182 20.52 15.76 13.49
N THR A 183 20.33 14.91 14.48
CA THR A 183 19.73 13.58 14.28
C THR A 183 18.21 13.67 14.27
N LYS A 184 17.54 12.74 13.56
CA LYS A 184 16.08 12.68 13.53
C LYS A 184 15.50 12.47 14.93
N ALA A 185 14.39 13.12 15.22
CA ALA A 185 13.63 12.89 16.45
C ALA A 185 13.00 11.49 16.43
N PRO A 186 13.17 10.68 17.50
CA PRO A 186 12.59 9.35 17.56
C PRO A 186 11.07 9.42 17.66
N THR A 187 10.39 8.49 17.00
CA THR A 187 8.93 8.34 17.04
C THR A 187 8.52 6.92 17.36
N THR A 188 7.28 6.76 17.83
CA THR A 188 6.64 5.45 17.97
C THR A 188 5.77 5.20 16.76
N VAL A 189 5.99 4.08 16.06
CA VAL A 189 5.15 3.64 14.94
C VAL A 189 4.26 2.51 15.42
N THR A 190 2.95 2.63 15.20
CA THR A 190 1.96 1.60 15.55
C THR A 190 1.29 1.08 14.28
N LEU A 191 1.29 -0.24 14.11
CA LEU A 191 0.66 -0.96 13.01
C LEU A 191 -0.73 -1.47 13.43
N ALA A 192 -1.70 -1.40 12.52
CA ALA A 192 -3.05 -1.94 12.73
C ALA A 192 -3.54 -2.71 11.50
N GLY A 193 -4.53 -3.60 11.70
CA GLY A 193 -5.08 -4.46 10.63
C GLY A 193 -4.24 -5.71 10.36
N THR A 194 -3.57 -6.26 11.39
CA THR A 194 -2.58 -7.35 11.27
C THR A 194 -3.19 -8.75 11.12
N SER A 195 -4.51 -8.89 11.17
CA SER A 195 -5.18 -10.16 10.84
C SER A 195 -6.50 -9.92 10.11
N VAL A 196 -6.64 -10.59 8.97
CA VAL A 196 -7.79 -10.47 8.06
C VAL A 196 -8.12 -11.84 7.46
N VAL A 197 -9.36 -12.03 7.03
CA VAL A 197 -9.76 -13.22 6.26
C VAL A 197 -9.57 -12.93 4.77
N TYR A 198 -9.21 -13.94 3.99
CA TYR A 198 -9.10 -13.84 2.53
C TYR A 198 -10.38 -13.27 1.91
N THR A 199 -10.21 -12.28 1.04
CA THR A 199 -11.31 -11.57 0.36
C THR A 199 -11.19 -11.62 -1.17
N GLY A 200 -10.15 -12.26 -1.71
CA GLY A 200 -9.80 -12.19 -3.13
C GLY A 200 -9.26 -10.82 -3.58
N LEU A 201 -9.04 -9.89 -2.65
CA LEU A 201 -8.49 -8.55 -2.90
C LEU A 201 -7.19 -8.33 -2.12
N GLY A 202 -6.42 -7.34 -2.57
CA GLY A 202 -5.21 -6.91 -1.90
C GLY A 202 -5.50 -6.32 -0.53
N GLN A 203 -4.79 -6.80 0.48
CA GLN A 203 -4.94 -6.36 1.87
C GLN A 203 -3.83 -5.37 2.22
N ALA A 204 -4.17 -4.38 3.04
CA ALA A 204 -3.22 -3.38 3.50
C ALA A 204 -3.33 -3.18 5.01
N VAL A 205 -2.19 -2.97 5.65
CA VAL A 205 -2.12 -2.46 7.02
C VAL A 205 -2.14 -0.94 7.03
N THR A 206 -2.50 -0.38 8.16
CA THR A 206 -2.36 1.07 8.41
C THR A 206 -1.27 1.30 9.46
N ALA A 207 -0.54 2.39 9.30
CA ALA A 207 0.47 2.83 10.25
C ALA A 207 0.06 4.19 10.83
N SER A 208 0.28 4.37 12.12
CA SER A 208 0.17 5.66 12.81
C SER A 208 1.47 5.98 13.51
N VAL A 209 1.81 7.25 13.60
CA VAL A 209 3.07 7.73 14.18
C VAL A 209 2.76 8.69 15.30
N ALA A 210 3.42 8.52 16.44
CA ALA A 210 3.38 9.44 17.57
C ALA A 210 4.79 9.93 17.90
N ASP A 211 4.89 11.18 18.35
CA ASP A 211 6.13 11.73 18.88
C ASP A 211 6.54 11.06 20.20
N SER A 212 7.68 11.46 20.75
CA SER A 212 8.18 10.93 22.02
C SER A 212 7.28 11.24 23.23
N GLY A 213 6.40 12.23 23.13
CA GLY A 213 5.38 12.55 24.13
C GLY A 213 4.07 11.76 23.96
N GLY A 214 3.96 10.96 22.91
CA GLY A 214 2.76 10.18 22.57
C GLY A 214 1.70 10.96 21.79
N ALA A 215 1.98 12.20 21.38
CA ALA A 215 1.06 12.96 20.53
C ALA A 215 1.15 12.45 19.08
N ALA A 216 -0.01 12.25 18.44
CA ALA A 216 -0.06 11.81 17.06
C ALA A 216 0.52 12.89 16.13
N ILE A 217 1.35 12.46 15.19
CA ILE A 217 1.97 13.32 14.17
C ILE A 217 1.70 12.77 12.78
N THR A 218 1.53 13.68 11.81
CA THR A 218 1.31 13.32 10.40
C THR A 218 2.63 13.42 9.65
N VAL A 219 3.18 12.27 9.28
CA VAL A 219 4.44 12.13 8.52
C VAL A 219 4.27 11.03 7.47
N GLY A 220 5.12 11.06 6.43
CA GLY A 220 5.18 9.97 5.46
C GLY A 220 5.65 8.67 6.10
N VAL A 221 5.03 7.55 5.74
CA VAL A 221 5.43 6.21 6.19
C VAL A 221 5.47 5.29 4.99
N ASP A 222 6.64 4.70 4.74
CA ASP A 222 6.80 3.65 3.73
C ASP A 222 6.48 2.31 4.37
N ILE A 223 5.54 1.56 3.79
CA ILE A 223 5.15 0.23 4.24
C ILE A 223 5.62 -0.80 3.22
N VAL A 224 6.40 -1.76 3.68
CA VAL A 224 6.90 -2.89 2.88
C VAL A 224 6.33 -4.19 3.45
N TYR A 225 5.77 -5.01 2.57
CA TYR A 225 5.36 -6.37 2.89
C TYR A 225 6.38 -7.35 2.33
N THR A 226 6.69 -8.39 3.10
CA THR A 226 7.61 -9.45 2.71
C THR A 226 6.94 -10.79 2.96
N ASP A 227 6.91 -11.65 1.95
CA ASP A 227 6.37 -13.01 2.08
C ASP A 227 7.29 -13.92 2.91
N ALA A 228 6.83 -15.14 3.17
CA ALA A 228 7.61 -16.14 3.92
C ALA A 228 8.94 -16.54 3.24
N ALA A 229 9.10 -16.29 1.93
CA ALA A 229 10.33 -16.55 1.20
C ALA A 229 11.33 -15.36 1.27
N GLY A 230 10.93 -14.24 1.88
CA GLY A 230 11.75 -13.03 1.96
C GLY A 230 11.59 -12.09 0.76
N ALA A 231 10.64 -12.33 -0.14
CA ALA A 231 10.42 -11.48 -1.31
C ALA A 231 9.44 -10.34 -1.00
N ALA A 232 9.71 -9.16 -1.55
CA ALA A 232 8.82 -8.01 -1.40
C ALA A 232 7.51 -8.20 -2.18
N VAL A 233 6.38 -7.94 -1.53
CA VAL A 233 5.04 -8.08 -2.11
C VAL A 233 4.35 -6.71 -2.09
N ALA A 234 3.96 -6.21 -3.26
CA ALA A 234 3.32 -4.90 -3.37
C ALA A 234 1.89 -4.90 -2.79
N SER A 235 1.17 -6.01 -2.92
CA SER A 235 -0.22 -6.16 -2.49
C SER A 235 -0.46 -7.60 -2.02
N PRO A 236 -0.37 -7.88 -0.72
CA PRO A 236 -0.67 -9.20 -0.16
C PRO A 236 -2.13 -9.59 -0.38
N THR A 237 -2.36 -10.61 -1.21
CA THR A 237 -3.72 -11.10 -1.53
C THR A 237 -3.94 -12.55 -1.07
N LEU A 238 -2.89 -13.38 -1.09
CA LEU A 238 -3.01 -14.82 -0.83
C LEU A 238 -2.98 -15.11 0.68
N VAL A 239 -3.53 -16.26 1.06
CA VAL A 239 -3.43 -16.74 2.44
C VAL A 239 -1.97 -16.97 2.84
N GLY A 240 -1.61 -16.51 4.04
CA GLY A 240 -0.26 -16.62 4.56
C GLY A 240 0.06 -15.55 5.60
N ASP A 241 1.27 -15.63 6.12
CA ASP A 241 1.87 -14.61 6.97
C ASP A 241 2.83 -13.75 6.14
N TYR A 242 2.67 -12.43 6.25
CA TYR A 242 3.51 -11.43 5.61
C TYR A 242 4.16 -10.57 6.68
N THR A 243 5.48 -10.46 6.65
CA THR A 243 6.19 -9.51 7.51
C THR A 243 5.91 -8.11 6.99
N VAL A 244 5.44 -7.22 7.85
CA VAL A 244 5.15 -5.83 7.56
C VAL A 244 6.20 -4.98 8.24
N THR A 245 6.93 -4.17 7.48
CA THR A 245 7.83 -3.16 8.04
C THR A 245 7.36 -1.79 7.61
N ALA A 246 6.97 -0.97 8.60
CA ALA A 246 6.66 0.44 8.41
C ALA A 246 7.86 1.29 8.82
N THR A 247 8.29 2.21 7.97
CA THR A 247 9.42 3.10 8.21
C THR A 247 9.01 4.54 7.98
N VAL A 248 9.28 5.42 8.94
CA VAL A 248 9.01 6.86 8.81
C VAL A 248 9.92 7.45 7.73
N ASN A 249 9.31 7.98 6.69
CA ASN A 249 9.96 8.66 5.57
C ASN A 249 9.74 10.18 5.70
N ASP A 250 10.45 10.76 6.66
CA ASP A 250 10.38 12.19 6.98
C ASP A 250 11.79 12.76 7.19
N THR A 251 11.99 14.06 6.96
CA THR A 251 13.29 14.72 7.09
C THR A 251 13.65 15.08 8.53
N LYS A 252 12.68 15.14 9.45
CA LYS A 252 12.82 15.53 10.86
C LYS A 252 12.69 14.35 11.79
N TYR A 253 11.77 13.44 11.48
CA TYR A 253 11.38 12.34 12.35
C TYR A 253 11.87 10.99 11.81
N GLY A 254 12.24 10.10 12.72
CA GLY A 254 12.71 8.75 12.41
C GLY A 254 12.06 7.73 13.33
N GLY A 255 11.76 6.56 12.78
CA GLY A 255 11.12 5.48 13.50
C GLY A 255 10.75 4.35 12.56
N SER A 256 10.60 3.15 13.10
CA SER A 256 10.13 1.99 12.36
C SER A 256 9.45 1.02 13.31
N ALA A 257 8.51 0.26 12.78
CA ALA A 257 7.91 -0.89 13.45
C ALA A 257 7.78 -2.05 12.47
N THR A 258 7.93 -3.25 13.01
CA THR A 258 7.71 -4.49 12.29
C THR A 258 6.64 -5.30 12.99
N ASP A 259 5.68 -5.83 12.23
CA ASP A 259 4.65 -6.74 12.69
C ASP A 259 4.31 -7.75 11.57
N THR A 260 3.34 -8.63 11.79
CA THR A 260 2.90 -9.64 10.81
C THR A 260 1.47 -9.36 10.37
N LEU A 261 1.23 -9.32 9.06
CA LEU A 261 -0.10 -9.41 8.47
C LEU A 261 -0.42 -10.87 8.21
N ARG A 262 -1.39 -11.44 8.94
CA ARG A 262 -1.92 -12.79 8.75
C ARG A 262 -3.19 -12.75 7.91
N ILE A 263 -3.13 -13.28 6.70
CA ILE A 263 -4.31 -13.53 5.85
C ILE A 263 -4.78 -14.96 6.08
N LEU A 264 -5.94 -15.11 6.72
CA LEU A 264 -6.56 -16.38 7.07
C LEU A 264 -7.40 -16.92 5.91
N LYS A 265 -7.57 -18.25 5.85
CA LYS A 265 -8.45 -18.89 4.88
C LYS A 265 -9.90 -18.43 5.02
N ALA A 266 -10.56 -18.17 3.89
CA ALA A 266 -12.00 -17.94 3.85
C ALA A 266 -12.77 -19.27 3.94
N PRO A 267 -13.95 -19.31 4.59
CA PRO A 267 -14.79 -20.52 4.58
C PRO A 267 -15.40 -20.76 3.20
N LEU A 268 -15.38 -22.00 2.73
CA LEU A 268 -16.07 -22.45 1.52
C LEU A 268 -16.84 -23.73 1.82
N THR A 269 -18.13 -23.76 1.50
CA THR A 269 -18.98 -24.94 1.66
C THR A 269 -19.32 -25.52 0.28
N ILE A 270 -19.07 -26.81 0.11
CA ILE A 270 -19.39 -27.58 -1.09
C ILE A 270 -20.47 -28.59 -0.72
N THR A 271 -21.63 -28.48 -1.36
CA THR A 271 -22.82 -29.29 -1.06
C THR A 271 -23.12 -30.18 -2.25
N ALA A 272 -23.31 -31.48 -2.03
CA ALA A 272 -23.92 -32.34 -3.03
C ALA A 272 -25.43 -32.10 -3.09
N ASP A 273 -25.94 -31.83 -4.29
CA ASP A 273 -27.37 -31.61 -4.45
C ASP A 273 -28.13 -32.94 -4.37
N ASP A 274 -29.23 -32.96 -3.62
CA ASP A 274 -30.13 -34.10 -3.54
C ASP A 274 -30.68 -34.46 -4.92
N LYS A 275 -30.88 -35.75 -5.15
CA LYS A 275 -31.38 -36.30 -6.41
C LYS A 275 -32.44 -37.35 -6.16
N THR A 276 -33.25 -37.60 -7.19
CA THR A 276 -34.19 -38.71 -7.21
C THR A 276 -33.98 -39.53 -8.47
N LYS A 277 -34.33 -40.82 -8.41
CA LYS A 277 -34.46 -41.67 -9.58
C LYS A 277 -35.53 -42.73 -9.35
N GLU A 278 -36.00 -43.33 -10.44
CA GLU A 278 -36.86 -44.51 -10.37
C GLU A 278 -36.05 -45.82 -10.32
N TYR A 279 -36.61 -46.85 -9.72
CA TYR A 279 -36.04 -48.20 -9.67
C TYR A 279 -35.67 -48.73 -11.08
N LEU A 280 -34.50 -49.36 -11.24
CA LEU A 280 -33.92 -49.82 -12.52
C LEU A 280 -33.56 -48.71 -13.53
N GLN A 281 -33.76 -47.43 -13.22
CA GLN A 281 -33.25 -46.35 -14.05
C GLN A 281 -31.79 -46.02 -13.69
N ALA A 282 -31.07 -45.49 -14.68
CA ALA A 282 -29.71 -44.98 -14.49
C ALA A 282 -29.69 -43.85 -13.43
N ASN A 283 -28.58 -43.71 -12.72
CA ASN A 283 -28.43 -42.60 -11.80
C ASN A 283 -28.41 -41.27 -12.56
N PRO A 284 -29.06 -40.22 -12.04
CA PRO A 284 -28.95 -38.88 -12.62
C PRO A 284 -27.51 -38.37 -12.46
N THR A 285 -27.14 -37.38 -13.27
CA THR A 285 -25.89 -36.67 -13.07
C THR A 285 -25.89 -36.00 -11.70
N LEU A 286 -24.89 -36.34 -10.89
CA LEU A 286 -24.69 -35.73 -9.58
C LEU A 286 -24.13 -34.32 -9.78
N THR A 287 -24.60 -33.37 -8.99
CA THR A 287 -24.22 -31.95 -9.08
C THR A 287 -23.79 -31.42 -7.72
N LEU A 288 -23.00 -30.34 -7.75
CA LEU A 288 -22.45 -29.68 -6.58
C LEU A 288 -22.84 -28.20 -6.59
N THR A 289 -23.21 -27.70 -5.42
CA THR A 289 -23.41 -26.27 -5.17
C THR A 289 -22.33 -25.73 -4.23
N TYR A 290 -21.80 -24.56 -4.55
CA TYR A 290 -20.71 -23.90 -3.81
C TYR A 290 -21.20 -22.61 -3.17
N THR A 291 -20.84 -22.37 -1.92
CA THR A 291 -21.14 -21.11 -1.21
C THR A 291 -19.93 -20.64 -0.42
N GLY A 292 -19.62 -19.34 -0.48
CA GLY A 292 -18.51 -18.73 0.26
C GLY A 292 -17.32 -18.26 -0.58
N PHE A 293 -17.32 -18.47 -1.90
CA PHE A 293 -16.35 -17.84 -2.79
C PHE A 293 -16.39 -16.30 -2.66
N GLN A 294 -15.21 -15.70 -2.62
CA GLN A 294 -14.98 -14.28 -2.46
C GLN A 294 -14.75 -13.62 -3.82
N ASN A 295 -14.94 -12.31 -3.92
CA ASN A 295 -14.63 -11.53 -5.12
C ASN A 295 -15.19 -12.11 -6.45
N SER A 296 -16.38 -12.71 -6.42
CA SER A 296 -16.99 -13.38 -7.58
C SER A 296 -16.15 -14.51 -8.18
N GLU A 297 -15.23 -15.09 -7.41
CA GLU A 297 -14.50 -16.29 -7.76
C GLU A 297 -15.45 -17.49 -7.91
N ASP A 298 -14.97 -18.54 -8.59
CA ASP A 298 -15.70 -19.78 -8.80
C ASP A 298 -14.79 -21.00 -8.57
N SER A 299 -15.30 -22.20 -8.88
CA SER A 299 -14.58 -23.47 -8.65
C SER A 299 -13.22 -23.58 -9.35
N SER A 300 -12.88 -22.71 -10.30
CA SER A 300 -11.56 -22.68 -10.95
C SER A 300 -10.41 -22.29 -10.00
N VAL A 301 -10.71 -21.67 -8.84
CA VAL A 301 -9.69 -21.30 -7.84
C VAL A 301 -9.29 -22.45 -6.91
N LEU A 302 -9.98 -23.59 -7.01
CA LEU A 302 -9.60 -24.78 -6.27
C LEU A 302 -8.32 -25.37 -6.88
N SER A 303 -7.38 -25.77 -6.04
CA SER A 303 -6.18 -26.49 -6.48
C SER A 303 -6.50 -27.94 -6.84
N THR A 304 -7.62 -28.47 -6.36
CA THR A 304 -8.16 -29.78 -6.74
C THR A 304 -9.68 -29.70 -6.73
N GLN A 305 -10.31 -30.07 -7.86
CA GLN A 305 -11.76 -30.04 -7.97
C GLN A 305 -12.41 -31.06 -7.03
N ALA A 306 -13.56 -30.67 -6.47
CA ALA A 306 -14.40 -31.60 -5.74
C ALA A 306 -14.89 -32.72 -6.66
N THR A 307 -14.91 -33.93 -6.13
CA THR A 307 -15.55 -35.09 -6.74
C THR A 307 -16.80 -35.43 -5.93
N VAL A 308 -17.81 -35.94 -6.62
CA VAL A 308 -19.07 -36.37 -6.03
C VAL A 308 -19.41 -37.78 -6.49
N GLY A 309 -19.90 -38.61 -5.58
CA GLY A 309 -20.22 -40.00 -5.86
C GLY A 309 -21.33 -40.53 -4.97
N THR A 310 -21.95 -41.62 -5.41
CA THR A 310 -22.91 -42.38 -4.61
C THR A 310 -22.59 -43.87 -4.73
N GLY A 311 -22.92 -44.63 -3.69
CA GLY A 311 -22.83 -46.09 -3.72
C GLY A 311 -23.99 -46.77 -4.44
N ALA A 312 -25.03 -46.03 -4.82
CA ALA A 312 -26.15 -46.56 -5.59
C ALA A 312 -25.76 -46.84 -7.04
N ASP A 313 -26.39 -47.85 -7.64
CA ASP A 313 -26.33 -48.18 -9.06
C ASP A 313 -27.75 -48.30 -9.64
N ALA A 314 -27.86 -48.60 -10.94
CA ALA A 314 -29.15 -48.75 -11.62
C ALA A 314 -30.11 -49.73 -10.92
N SER A 315 -29.58 -50.80 -10.32
CA SER A 315 -30.33 -51.89 -9.68
C SER A 315 -30.63 -51.69 -8.19
N SER A 316 -30.17 -50.58 -7.62
CA SER A 316 -30.40 -50.26 -6.21
C SER A 316 -31.89 -50.24 -5.86
N SER A 317 -32.22 -50.84 -4.72
CA SER A 317 -33.60 -50.93 -4.21
C SER A 317 -34.12 -49.57 -3.77
N LEU A 318 -35.42 -49.49 -3.44
CA LEU A 318 -36.00 -48.26 -2.92
C LEU A 318 -35.34 -47.86 -1.59
N GLY A 319 -35.15 -46.56 -1.41
CA GLY A 319 -34.55 -45.99 -0.21
C GLY A 319 -33.68 -44.78 -0.51
N GLU A 320 -32.93 -44.37 0.51
CA GLU A 320 -32.03 -43.22 0.46
C GLU A 320 -30.58 -43.71 0.42
N TYR A 321 -29.80 -43.13 -0.49
CA TYR A 321 -28.39 -43.43 -0.67
C TYR A 321 -27.58 -42.14 -0.58
N GLY A 322 -26.53 -42.13 0.23
CA GLY A 322 -25.67 -40.96 0.37
C GLY A 322 -25.02 -40.54 -0.95
N ILE A 323 -24.97 -39.24 -1.18
CA ILE A 323 -24.17 -38.59 -2.23
C ILE A 323 -23.04 -37.86 -1.50
N VAL A 324 -21.83 -38.41 -1.59
CA VAL A 324 -20.68 -37.96 -0.79
C VAL A 324 -19.79 -37.03 -1.60
N VAL A 325 -19.35 -35.94 -0.99
CA VAL A 325 -18.38 -35.00 -1.57
C VAL A 325 -16.98 -35.27 -1.03
N TYR A 326 -15.98 -35.35 -1.91
CA TYR A 326 -14.59 -35.59 -1.51
C TYR A 326 -13.57 -34.99 -2.49
N GLY A 327 -12.31 -34.93 -2.04
CA GLY A 327 -11.15 -34.60 -2.88
C GLY A 327 -10.88 -33.12 -3.12
N ALA A 328 -11.78 -32.21 -2.71
CA ALA A 328 -11.58 -30.77 -2.93
C ALA A 328 -10.43 -30.20 -2.10
N ALA A 329 -9.60 -29.36 -2.71
CA ALA A 329 -8.54 -28.63 -2.03
C ALA A 329 -8.41 -27.21 -2.57
N ALA A 330 -8.06 -26.26 -1.69
CA ALA A 330 -7.80 -24.88 -2.05
C ALA A 330 -6.74 -24.25 -1.14
N ALA A 331 -5.89 -23.42 -1.74
CA ALA A 331 -4.88 -22.67 -1.01
C ALA A 331 -5.51 -21.60 -0.10
N ASN A 332 -6.52 -20.88 -0.61
CA ASN A 332 -7.09 -19.72 0.08
C ASN A 332 -8.38 -20.00 0.86
N TYR A 333 -8.91 -21.22 0.78
CA TYR A 333 -10.18 -21.60 1.41
C TYR A 333 -10.04 -22.74 2.40
N ALA A 334 -10.84 -22.66 3.47
CA ALA A 334 -11.11 -23.72 4.42
C ALA A 334 -12.42 -24.41 4.00
N ILE A 335 -12.29 -25.61 3.44
CA ILE A 335 -13.40 -26.31 2.77
C ILE A 335 -14.17 -27.15 3.78
N THR A 336 -15.51 -27.05 3.73
CA THR A 336 -16.45 -27.94 4.41
C THR A 336 -17.30 -28.66 3.37
N HIS A 337 -17.47 -29.96 3.52
CA HIS A 337 -18.33 -30.77 2.67
C HIS A 337 -19.68 -31.01 3.34
N VAL A 338 -20.74 -30.98 2.54
CA VAL A 338 -22.09 -31.37 2.94
C VAL A 338 -22.57 -32.41 1.95
N ASP A 339 -22.83 -33.61 2.47
CA ASP A 339 -23.34 -34.72 1.68
C ASP A 339 -24.83 -34.52 1.36
N GLY A 340 -25.23 -34.99 0.18
CA GLY A 340 -26.62 -35.02 -0.27
C GLY A 340 -27.18 -36.44 -0.24
N THR A 341 -28.38 -36.61 -0.76
CA THR A 341 -29.12 -37.88 -0.78
C THR A 341 -29.68 -38.17 -2.17
N LEU A 342 -29.46 -39.39 -2.66
CA LEU A 342 -30.16 -39.96 -3.81
C LEU A 342 -31.32 -40.81 -3.30
N THR A 343 -32.55 -40.40 -3.59
CA THR A 343 -33.77 -41.15 -3.28
C THR A 343 -34.17 -42.02 -4.46
N VAL A 344 -34.30 -43.33 -4.22
CA VAL A 344 -34.81 -44.29 -5.21
C VAL A 344 -36.30 -44.53 -4.97
N GLU A 345 -37.11 -44.09 -5.92
CA GLU A 345 -38.56 -44.21 -5.92
C GLU A 345 -39.04 -45.40 -6.75
N LYS A 346 -40.33 -45.74 -6.62
CA LYS A 346 -40.94 -46.80 -7.44
C LYS A 346 -40.88 -46.42 -8.92
N ASN A 347 -40.64 -47.41 -9.77
CA ASN A 347 -40.65 -47.20 -11.21
C ASN A 347 -42.08 -47.16 -11.76
N THR A 348 -42.37 -46.13 -12.52
CA THR A 348 -43.70 -45.91 -13.09
C THR A 348 -43.89 -46.75 -14.35
N VAL A 349 -44.85 -47.67 -14.33
CA VAL A 349 -45.16 -48.57 -15.46
C VAL A 349 -46.54 -48.28 -16.04
N VAL A 350 -46.65 -48.51 -17.34
CA VAL A 350 -47.90 -48.33 -18.09
C VAL A 350 -48.70 -49.63 -18.06
N ILE A 351 -50.03 -49.55 -17.98
CA ILE A 351 -50.92 -50.72 -18.02
C ILE A 351 -51.78 -50.62 -19.28
N THR A 352 -51.86 -51.69 -20.05
CA THR A 352 -52.74 -51.82 -21.22
C THR A 352 -53.94 -52.69 -20.87
N LEU A 353 -55.16 -52.18 -21.08
CA LEU A 353 -56.40 -52.94 -20.90
C LEU A 353 -56.86 -53.55 -22.22
N THR A 354 -57.20 -54.84 -22.23
CA THR A 354 -57.72 -55.57 -23.39
C THR A 354 -58.93 -56.43 -23.04
N GLY A 355 -59.73 -56.81 -24.03
CA GLY A 355 -61.00 -57.51 -23.78
C GLY A 355 -62.10 -56.59 -23.23
N THR A 356 -62.05 -55.30 -23.52
CA THR A 356 -63.00 -54.30 -22.97
C THR A 356 -64.41 -54.35 -23.56
N SER A 357 -64.69 -55.30 -24.47
CA SER A 357 -66.01 -55.47 -25.09
C SER A 357 -66.30 -56.94 -25.36
N VAL A 358 -67.50 -57.39 -24.98
CA VAL A 358 -67.96 -58.78 -25.07
C VAL A 358 -69.49 -58.80 -25.17
N THR A 359 -70.07 -59.83 -25.80
CA THR A 359 -71.51 -60.10 -25.76
C THR A 359 -71.84 -61.03 -24.61
N TYR A 360 -72.95 -60.80 -23.90
CA TYR A 360 -73.40 -61.61 -22.77
C TYR A 360 -73.42 -63.12 -23.09
N THR A 361 -72.74 -63.92 -22.28
CA THR A 361 -72.67 -65.40 -22.43
C THR A 361 -73.23 -66.16 -21.22
N GLY A 362 -73.73 -65.44 -20.20
CA GLY A 362 -74.15 -66.04 -18.92
C GLY A 362 -73.00 -66.38 -17.97
N SER A 363 -71.74 -66.18 -18.37
CA SER A 363 -70.55 -66.32 -17.52
C SER A 363 -69.95 -64.95 -17.21
N ALA A 364 -69.26 -64.84 -16.07
CA ALA A 364 -68.53 -63.61 -15.74
C ALA A 364 -67.37 -63.37 -16.72
N PHE A 365 -67.09 -62.09 -16.96
CA PHE A 365 -66.02 -61.65 -17.83
C PHE A 365 -64.99 -60.83 -17.05
N ALA A 366 -63.71 -61.05 -17.36
CA ALA A 366 -62.60 -60.29 -16.79
C ALA A 366 -61.81 -59.60 -17.90
N VAL A 367 -61.60 -58.29 -17.74
CA VAL A 367 -60.66 -57.52 -18.56
C VAL A 367 -59.24 -57.95 -18.23
N THR A 368 -58.43 -58.15 -19.27
CA THR A 368 -57.00 -58.42 -19.12
C THR A 368 -56.25 -57.10 -19.00
N ALA A 369 -55.56 -56.91 -17.87
CA ALA A 369 -54.66 -55.78 -17.64
C ALA A 369 -53.20 -56.24 -17.75
N THR A 370 -52.48 -55.73 -18.74
CA THR A 370 -51.10 -56.11 -19.02
C THR A 370 -50.17 -54.95 -18.68
N PRO A 371 -49.30 -55.06 -17.66
CA PRO A 371 -48.28 -54.05 -17.40
C PRO A 371 -47.19 -54.05 -18.48
N SER A 372 -46.56 -52.90 -18.71
CA SER A 372 -45.47 -52.74 -19.68
C SER A 372 -44.20 -53.48 -19.28
N VAL A 373 -44.08 -53.87 -18.01
CA VAL A 373 -42.98 -54.67 -17.47
C VAL A 373 -43.51 -56.07 -17.12
N ALA A 374 -42.91 -57.09 -17.71
CA ALA A 374 -43.30 -58.48 -17.46
C ALA A 374 -43.08 -58.88 -15.99
N GLY A 375 -44.00 -59.68 -15.45
CA GLY A 375 -43.92 -60.18 -14.06
C GLY A 375 -44.41 -59.20 -12.99
N VAL A 376 -44.79 -57.97 -13.34
CA VAL A 376 -45.44 -57.04 -12.41
C VAL A 376 -46.89 -57.46 -12.21
N SER A 377 -47.34 -57.52 -10.95
CA SER A 377 -48.73 -57.85 -10.61
C SER A 377 -49.63 -56.62 -10.71
N VAL A 378 -50.84 -56.80 -11.22
CA VAL A 378 -51.84 -55.74 -11.37
C VAL A 378 -53.16 -56.25 -10.80
N GLY A 379 -53.71 -55.52 -9.83
CA GLY A 379 -55.06 -55.72 -9.34
C GLY A 379 -56.06 -55.04 -10.26
N VAL A 380 -57.12 -55.75 -10.66
CA VAL A 380 -58.21 -55.19 -11.46
C VAL A 380 -59.48 -55.16 -10.63
N THR A 381 -60.13 -54.02 -10.59
CA THR A 381 -61.42 -53.82 -9.91
C THR A 381 -62.45 -53.29 -10.89
N TYR A 382 -63.72 -53.60 -10.63
CA TYR A 382 -64.84 -53.16 -11.43
C TYR A 382 -65.84 -52.38 -10.58
N ALA A 383 -66.46 -51.38 -11.19
CA ALA A 383 -67.62 -50.69 -10.63
C ALA A 383 -68.72 -50.61 -11.69
N ASP A 384 -69.98 -50.78 -11.29
CA ASP A 384 -71.12 -50.61 -12.19
C ASP A 384 -71.32 -49.13 -12.59
N ALA A 385 -72.33 -48.86 -13.42
CA ALA A 385 -72.65 -47.50 -13.87
C ALA A 385 -73.08 -46.56 -12.71
N ALA A 386 -73.50 -47.10 -11.56
CA ALA A 386 -73.81 -46.34 -10.36
C ALA A 386 -72.58 -46.16 -9.44
N GLY A 387 -71.43 -46.75 -9.79
CA GLY A 387 -70.19 -46.69 -9.03
C GLY A 387 -70.07 -47.75 -7.93
N ALA A 388 -70.99 -48.70 -7.83
CA ALA A 388 -70.92 -49.77 -6.85
C ALA A 388 -69.90 -50.84 -7.28
N ALA A 389 -69.10 -51.35 -6.33
CA ALA A 389 -68.08 -52.35 -6.62
C ALA A 389 -68.70 -53.68 -7.08
N VAL A 390 -68.17 -54.23 -8.18
CA VAL A 390 -68.62 -55.49 -8.78
C VAL A 390 -67.46 -56.47 -8.79
N ALA A 391 -67.59 -57.59 -8.06
CA ALA A 391 -66.54 -58.59 -7.98
C ALA A 391 -66.36 -59.39 -9.29
N SER A 392 -67.45 -59.64 -10.02
CA SER A 392 -67.43 -60.42 -11.26
C SER A 392 -68.52 -59.91 -12.21
N PRO A 393 -68.16 -59.05 -13.20
CA PRO A 393 -69.13 -58.55 -14.17
C PRO A 393 -69.71 -59.68 -15.03
N THR A 394 -71.00 -59.97 -14.87
CA THR A 394 -71.71 -61.00 -15.66
C THR A 394 -72.83 -60.40 -16.52
N ASN A 395 -73.58 -59.44 -15.98
CA ASN A 395 -74.78 -58.91 -16.64
C ASN A 395 -74.44 -57.92 -17.76
N ALA A 396 -75.30 -57.82 -18.76
CA ALA A 396 -75.18 -56.80 -19.80
C ALA A 396 -75.21 -55.38 -19.18
N GLY A 397 -74.29 -54.52 -19.60
CA GLY A 397 -74.09 -53.20 -18.99
C GLY A 397 -72.70 -52.62 -19.29
N THR A 398 -72.44 -51.45 -18.71
CA THR A 398 -71.12 -50.82 -18.72
C THR A 398 -70.54 -50.82 -17.32
N TYR A 399 -69.26 -51.17 -17.21
CA TYR A 399 -68.53 -51.24 -15.96
C TYR A 399 -67.25 -50.42 -16.09
N THR A 400 -66.96 -49.58 -15.11
CA THR A 400 -65.66 -48.93 -14.99
C THR A 400 -64.64 -49.98 -14.56
N VAL A 401 -63.50 -50.02 -15.22
CA VAL A 401 -62.38 -50.92 -14.93
C VAL A 401 -61.25 -50.07 -14.40
N THR A 402 -60.76 -50.38 -13.20
CA THR A 402 -59.57 -49.75 -12.64
C THR A 402 -58.52 -50.82 -12.40
N ALA A 403 -57.40 -50.71 -13.11
CA ALA A 403 -56.23 -51.56 -12.95
C ALA A 403 -55.12 -50.78 -12.25
N THR A 404 -54.62 -51.31 -11.13
CA THR A 404 -53.58 -50.68 -10.31
C THR A 404 -52.46 -51.69 -10.06
N VAL A 405 -51.21 -51.25 -10.21
CA VAL A 405 -50.04 -52.07 -9.92
C VAL A 405 -50.02 -52.44 -8.44
N ASP A 406 -49.93 -53.73 -8.16
CA ASP A 406 -49.73 -54.28 -6.81
C ASP A 406 -48.26 -54.70 -6.67
N SER A 407 -47.39 -53.74 -6.38
CA SER A 407 -45.96 -53.96 -6.26
C SER A 407 -45.30 -53.03 -5.24
N THR A 408 -44.27 -53.55 -4.59
CA THR A 408 -43.36 -52.78 -3.73
C THR A 408 -42.37 -51.94 -4.54
N LEU A 409 -42.03 -52.35 -5.77
CA LEU A 409 -40.99 -51.74 -6.61
C LEU A 409 -41.53 -50.88 -7.76
N TYR A 410 -42.77 -51.14 -8.19
CA TYR A 410 -43.41 -50.48 -9.32
C TYR A 410 -44.70 -49.78 -8.91
N GLN A 411 -45.08 -48.76 -9.68
CA GLN A 411 -46.33 -48.02 -9.53
C GLN A 411 -46.97 -47.77 -10.88
N GLY A 412 -48.30 -47.64 -10.90
CA GLY A 412 -49.05 -47.40 -12.13
C GLY A 412 -50.53 -47.63 -11.90
N THR A 413 -51.37 -46.89 -12.62
CA THR A 413 -52.82 -47.08 -12.61
C THR A 413 -53.39 -46.73 -13.99
N GLN A 414 -54.36 -47.51 -14.45
CA GLN A 414 -55.08 -47.27 -15.68
C GLN A 414 -56.57 -47.50 -15.46
N THR A 415 -57.38 -46.57 -15.93
CA THR A 415 -58.84 -46.69 -15.93
C THR A 415 -59.36 -46.89 -17.35
N GLY A 416 -60.42 -47.66 -17.50
CA GLY A 416 -61.12 -47.89 -18.77
C GLY A 416 -62.56 -48.36 -18.55
N THR A 417 -63.21 -48.82 -19.60
CA THR A 417 -64.60 -49.29 -19.56
C THR A 417 -64.71 -50.69 -20.15
N LEU A 418 -65.38 -51.60 -19.44
CA LEU A 418 -65.85 -52.88 -19.96
C LEU A 418 -67.31 -52.74 -20.40
N THR A 419 -67.60 -53.13 -21.64
CA THR A 419 -68.98 -53.19 -22.16
C THR A 419 -69.39 -54.63 -22.38
N ILE A 420 -70.44 -55.06 -21.67
CA ILE A 420 -71.11 -56.35 -21.92
C ILE A 420 -72.38 -56.06 -22.71
N ALA A 421 -72.33 -56.29 -24.02
CA ALA A 421 -73.48 -56.11 -24.91
C ALA A 421 -74.55 -57.18 -24.64
N LYS A 422 -75.82 -56.84 -24.84
CA LYS A 422 -76.92 -57.81 -24.74
C LYS A 422 -76.75 -58.89 -25.81
N ALA A 423 -76.96 -60.15 -25.44
CA ALA A 423 -77.09 -61.24 -26.40
C ALA A 423 -78.43 -61.12 -27.14
N THR A 424 -78.46 -61.59 -28.39
CA THR A 424 -79.71 -61.72 -29.14
C THR A 424 -80.49 -62.92 -28.61
N ALA A 425 -81.75 -62.71 -28.27
CA ALA A 425 -82.70 -63.79 -28.01
C ALA A 425 -83.72 -63.85 -29.15
N THR A 426 -84.04 -65.04 -29.62
CA THR A 426 -85.13 -65.24 -30.60
C THR A 426 -86.34 -65.85 -29.90
N VAL A 427 -87.53 -65.39 -30.27
CA VAL A 427 -88.80 -65.95 -29.81
C VAL A 427 -89.49 -66.54 -31.03
N THR A 428 -89.75 -67.84 -30.98
CA THR A 428 -90.48 -68.54 -32.04
C THR A 428 -91.86 -68.88 -31.53
N LEU A 429 -92.89 -68.36 -32.20
CA LEU A 429 -94.28 -68.69 -31.90
C LEU A 429 -94.67 -69.99 -32.63
N SER A 430 -95.39 -70.85 -31.93
CA SER A 430 -95.95 -72.12 -32.41
C SER A 430 -97.42 -72.22 -32.03
N ASP A 431 -98.13 -73.21 -32.56
CA ASP A 431 -99.57 -73.40 -32.36
C ASP A 431 -100.44 -72.19 -32.81
N LEU A 432 -99.99 -71.49 -33.85
CA LEU A 432 -100.64 -70.27 -34.39
C LEU A 432 -101.91 -70.53 -35.21
N ALA A 433 -102.22 -71.78 -35.53
CA ALA A 433 -103.40 -72.16 -36.31
C ALA A 433 -104.29 -73.09 -35.49
N ALA A 434 -105.56 -72.70 -35.29
CA ALA A 434 -106.53 -73.48 -34.52
C ALA A 434 -107.92 -73.43 -35.17
N THR A 435 -108.63 -74.55 -35.15
CA THR A 435 -110.03 -74.66 -35.60
C THR A 435 -110.98 -74.31 -34.45
N TYR A 436 -112.01 -73.52 -34.73
CA TYR A 436 -112.96 -73.02 -33.72
C TYR A 436 -113.76 -74.16 -33.05
N ASN A 437 -113.73 -74.23 -31.72
CA ASN A 437 -114.44 -75.26 -30.94
C ASN A 437 -114.95 -74.79 -29.55
N GLY A 438 -115.00 -73.48 -29.29
CA GLY A 438 -115.52 -72.91 -28.04
C GLY A 438 -114.58 -72.98 -26.81
N SER A 439 -113.35 -73.50 -26.92
CA SER A 439 -112.35 -73.45 -25.85
C SER A 439 -111.33 -72.32 -26.07
N ALA A 440 -110.71 -71.83 -24.99
CA ALA A 440 -109.53 -70.95 -25.10
C ALA A 440 -108.42 -71.65 -25.90
N LYS A 441 -107.76 -70.89 -26.79
CA LYS A 441 -106.61 -71.34 -27.59
C LYS A 441 -105.43 -70.44 -27.23
N LEU A 442 -104.28 -71.04 -26.96
CA LEU A 442 -103.06 -70.31 -26.64
C LEU A 442 -102.01 -70.65 -27.69
N ALA A 443 -101.35 -69.63 -28.24
CA ALA A 443 -100.09 -69.86 -28.92
C ALA A 443 -99.07 -70.36 -27.90
N THR A 444 -98.09 -71.13 -28.35
CA THR A 444 -96.93 -71.46 -27.54
C THR A 444 -95.74 -70.64 -28.03
N ALA A 445 -94.82 -70.30 -27.13
CA ALA A 445 -93.58 -69.63 -27.48
C ALA A 445 -92.41 -70.46 -26.98
N THR A 446 -91.40 -70.63 -27.83
CA THR A 446 -90.08 -71.10 -27.42
C THR A 446 -89.09 -69.97 -27.60
N THR A 447 -88.09 -69.93 -26.71
CA THR A 447 -86.98 -68.98 -26.81
C THR A 447 -85.69 -69.70 -27.12
N ASP A 448 -84.80 -69.02 -27.84
CA ASP A 448 -83.39 -69.41 -27.94
C ASP A 448 -82.53 -68.21 -27.48
N PRO A 449 -81.78 -68.31 -26.36
CA PRO A 449 -81.67 -69.49 -25.48
C PRO A 449 -82.98 -69.83 -24.75
N ALA A 450 -83.16 -71.12 -24.41
CA ALA A 450 -84.37 -71.62 -23.76
C ALA A 450 -84.52 -71.10 -22.31
N GLY A 451 -85.76 -70.95 -21.85
CA GLY A 451 -86.08 -70.57 -20.46
C GLY A 451 -86.19 -69.06 -20.21
N LEU A 452 -86.15 -68.22 -21.25
CA LEU A 452 -86.48 -66.80 -21.13
C LEU A 452 -88.01 -66.63 -20.99
N THR A 453 -88.43 -65.65 -20.20
CA THR A 453 -89.85 -65.34 -20.00
C THR A 453 -90.41 -64.67 -21.25
N VAL A 454 -91.52 -65.19 -21.77
CA VAL A 454 -92.29 -64.60 -22.87
C VAL A 454 -93.72 -64.41 -22.40
N ASP A 455 -94.16 -63.17 -22.36
CA ASP A 455 -95.56 -62.84 -22.14
C ASP A 455 -96.29 -62.90 -23.48
N LEU A 456 -97.24 -63.83 -23.59
CA LEU A 456 -98.15 -63.95 -24.72
C LEU A 456 -99.47 -63.28 -24.35
N THR A 457 -99.75 -62.15 -24.98
CA THR A 457 -101.03 -61.45 -24.93
C THR A 457 -101.86 -61.82 -26.15
#